data_AF-A0A847CS48-F1
#
_entry.id   AF-A0A847CS48-F1
#
_cell.length_a   1.000
_cell.length_b   1.000
_cell.length_c   1.000
_cell.angle_alpha   90.00
_cell.angle_beta   90.00
_cell.angle_gamma   90.00
#
_symmetry.space_group_name_H-M   'P 1'
#
loop_
_entity.id
_entity.type
_entity.pdbx_description
1 polymer ?
#
loop_
_entity_poly.entity_id
_entity_poly.type
_entity_poly.pdbx_seq_one_letter_code
_entity_poly.pdbx_strand_id
1 'polypeptide(L)'
;PVPRTLLPAPIERGTVSTGELRHRSGRFMQAVAEVLAGIRPPRQLSPWLTREVHSELSSFVNEKFHRQAGNTRKRAQVVSVHVFMVDEDTAEIAARMVVAGRSHAIAARLQHVHDPRERSVWRCTSLAWA
;
A
#
# COMPACT_ATOMS: atom_id res chain seq x y z
N PRO A 1 -5.48 -9.47 -32.04
CA PRO A 1 -4.54 -9.95 -31.00
C PRO A 1 -3.66 -8.79 -30.51
N VAL A 2 -3.94 -8.26 -29.32
CA VAL A 2 -3.17 -7.15 -28.74
C VAL A 2 -1.86 -7.72 -28.15
N PRO A 3 -0.68 -7.17 -28.45
CA PRO A 3 0.55 -7.67 -27.86
C PRO A 3 0.51 -7.45 -26.34
N ARG A 4 0.57 -8.55 -25.57
CA ARG A 4 0.88 -8.50 -24.15
C ARG A 4 2.31 -7.96 -24.04
N THR A 5 2.46 -6.66 -23.74
CA THR A 5 3.73 -6.12 -23.27
C THR A 5 4.04 -6.80 -21.95
N LEU A 6 4.75 -7.93 -22.01
CA LEU A 6 5.34 -8.57 -20.85
C LEU A 6 6.49 -7.66 -20.44
N LEU A 7 6.20 -6.70 -19.55
CA LEU A 7 7.26 -6.06 -18.79
C LEU A 7 8.08 -7.20 -18.14
N PRO A 8 9.42 -7.16 -18.22
CA PRO A 8 10.24 -8.18 -17.57
C PRO A 8 9.82 -8.28 -16.10
N ALA A 9 9.66 -9.50 -15.60
CA ALA A 9 9.41 -9.73 -14.19
C ALA A 9 10.49 -8.96 -13.40
N PRO A 10 10.11 -8.14 -12.41
CA PRO A 10 11.07 -7.39 -11.61
C PRO A 10 12.16 -8.35 -11.10
N ILE A 11 13.43 -8.04 -11.36
CA ILE A 11 14.55 -8.80 -10.82
C ILE A 11 14.68 -8.38 -9.36
N GLU A 12 14.12 -9.19 -8.46
CA GLU A 12 14.08 -8.94 -7.02
C GLU A 12 15.47 -9.23 -6.42
N ARG A 13 16.25 -8.18 -6.14
CA ARG A 13 17.58 -8.28 -5.49
C ARG A 13 17.41 -8.27 -3.97
N GLY A 14 17.96 -9.26 -3.26
CA GLY A 14 18.04 -9.28 -1.79
C GLY A 14 18.05 -10.68 -1.17
N THR A 15 18.57 -10.80 0.07
CA THR A 15 18.68 -12.05 0.87
C THR A 15 17.44 -12.34 1.73
N VAL A 16 16.49 -11.40 1.83
CA VAL A 16 15.22 -11.57 2.53
C VAL A 16 14.33 -12.52 1.72
N SER A 17 13.73 -13.52 2.38
CA SER A 17 12.77 -14.46 1.76
C SER A 17 11.69 -13.68 1.00
N THR A 18 11.83 -13.61 -0.32
CA THR A 18 11.14 -12.64 -1.17
C THR A 18 9.62 -12.86 -1.19
N GLY A 19 9.19 -14.11 -0.97
CA GLY A 19 7.78 -14.45 -0.80
C GLY A 19 7.15 -13.81 0.43
N GLU A 20 7.92 -13.62 1.50
CA GLU A 20 7.43 -12.99 2.73
C GLU A 20 7.18 -11.49 2.55
N LEU A 21 8.09 -10.78 1.89
CA LEU A 21 7.91 -9.35 1.57
C LEU A 21 6.72 -9.15 0.64
N ARG A 22 6.57 -9.96 -0.41
CA ARG A 22 5.41 -9.89 -1.32
C ARG A 22 4.09 -10.13 -0.58
N HIS A 23 4.04 -11.15 0.27
CA HIS A 23 2.84 -11.45 1.05
C HIS A 23 2.48 -10.32 2.04
N ARG A 24 3.47 -9.81 2.78
CA ARG A 24 3.30 -8.67 3.69
C ARG A 24 2.87 -7.41 2.93
N SER A 25 3.45 -7.16 1.76
CA SER A 25 3.07 -6.07 0.85
C SER A 25 1.62 -6.20 0.41
N GLY A 26 1.17 -7.40 0.01
CA GLY A 26 -0.22 -7.66 -0.32
C GLY A 26 -1.19 -7.30 0.81
N ARG A 27 -0.89 -7.72 2.05
CA ARG A 27 -1.71 -7.38 3.23
C ARG A 27 -1.70 -5.88 3.52
N PHE A 28 -0.54 -5.23 3.42
CA PHE A 28 -0.41 -3.79 3.59
C PHE A 28 -1.24 -3.02 2.55
N MET A 29 -1.11 -3.35 1.27
CA MET A 29 -1.86 -2.72 0.18
C MET A 29 -3.37 -2.93 0.33
N GLN A 30 -3.80 -4.11 0.78
CA GLN A 30 -5.21 -4.37 1.06
C GLN A 30 -5.74 -3.47 2.18
N ALA A 31 -4.97 -3.31 3.27
CA ALA A 31 -5.35 -2.43 4.36
C ALA A 31 -5.39 -0.95 3.92
N VAL A 32 -4.46 -0.50 3.06
CA VAL A 32 -4.51 0.83 2.44
C VAL A 32 -5.77 1.00 1.59
N ALA A 33 -6.10 0.04 0.74
CA ALA A 33 -7.31 0.07 -0.09
C ALA A 33 -8.59 0.17 0.76
N GLU A 34 -8.65 -0.55 1.89
CA GLU A 34 -9.77 -0.46 2.83
C GLU A 34 -9.89 0.91 3.48
N VAL A 35 -8.77 1.56 3.81
CA VAL A 35 -8.75 2.93 4.34
C VAL A 35 -9.23 3.92 3.27
N LEU A 36 -8.71 3.84 2.04
CA LEU A 36 -9.13 4.70 0.92
C LEU A 36 -10.60 4.52 0.54
N ALA A 37 -11.19 3.37 0.85
CA ALA A 37 -12.60 3.07 0.66
C ALA A 37 -13.48 3.42 1.88
N GLY A 38 -12.90 3.89 2.99
CA GLY A 38 -13.62 4.25 4.21
C GLY A 38 -14.10 3.05 5.03
N ILE A 39 -13.58 1.85 4.78
CA ILE A 39 -13.93 0.60 5.47
C ILE A 39 -13.11 0.48 6.76
N ARG A 40 -11.83 0.89 6.71
CA ARG A 40 -10.87 0.79 7.80
C ARG A 40 -10.47 2.19 8.31
N PRO A 41 -10.38 2.41 9.63
CA PRO A 41 -9.85 3.66 10.17
C PRO A 41 -8.35 3.87 9.85
N PRO A 42 -7.91 5.06 9.41
CA PRO A 42 -6.51 5.31 9.04
C PRO A 42 -5.54 5.12 10.22
N ARG A 43 -5.99 5.38 11.46
CA ARG A 43 -5.19 5.18 12.68
C ARG A 43 -4.65 3.77 12.85
N GLN A 44 -5.33 2.77 12.28
CA GLN A 44 -4.87 1.38 12.34
C GLN A 44 -3.59 1.18 11.53
N LEU A 45 -3.31 2.02 10.52
CA LEU A 45 -2.10 1.93 9.72
C LEU A 45 -0.91 2.68 10.34
N SER A 46 -1.12 3.47 11.40
CA SER A 46 -0.09 4.35 11.97
C SER A 46 1.26 3.68 12.29
N PRO A 47 1.37 2.41 12.72
CA PRO A 47 2.67 1.79 12.97
C PRO A 47 3.51 1.54 11.70
N TRP A 48 2.87 1.51 10.53
CA TRP A 48 3.50 1.22 9.24
C TRP A 48 3.68 2.45 8.36
N LEU A 49 3.22 3.62 8.79
CA LEU A 49 3.33 4.85 8.02
C LEU A 49 4.29 5.82 8.72
N THR A 50 4.97 6.65 7.94
CA THR A 50 5.52 7.89 8.48
C THR A 50 4.41 8.82 8.94
N ARG A 51 4.77 9.82 9.75
CA ARG A 51 3.80 10.78 10.27
C ARG A 51 3.16 11.57 9.13
N GLU A 52 3.96 11.92 8.14
CA GLU A 52 3.60 12.69 6.96
C GLU A 52 2.56 11.91 6.13
N VAL A 53 2.88 10.67 5.74
CA VAL A 53 1.96 9.80 4.99
C VAL A 53 0.67 9.52 5.77
N HIS A 54 0.77 9.27 7.09
CA HIS A 54 -0.42 9.07 7.92
C HIS A 54 -1.31 10.33 7.95
N SER A 55 -0.71 11.52 8.02
CA SER A 55 -1.44 12.79 8.02
C SER A 55 -2.16 13.01 6.70
N GLU A 56 -1.48 12.85 5.57
CA GLU A 56 -2.06 12.99 4.23
C GLU A 56 -3.24 12.04 4.02
N LEU A 57 -3.05 10.75 4.36
CA LEU A 57 -4.10 9.74 4.25
C LEU A 57 -5.30 10.05 5.16
N SER A 58 -5.03 10.51 6.38
CA SER A 58 -6.08 10.87 7.34
C SER A 58 -6.89 12.08 6.87
N SER A 59 -6.23 13.12 6.39
CA SER A 59 -6.89 14.31 5.84
C SER A 59 -7.79 13.94 4.67
N PHE A 60 -7.27 13.16 3.71
CA PHE A 60 -8.06 12.69 2.56
C PHE A 60 -9.30 11.89 2.97
N VAL A 61 -9.15 10.91 3.87
CA VAL A 61 -10.27 10.09 4.35
C VAL A 61 -11.29 10.93 5.10
N ASN A 62 -10.83 11.83 5.97
CA ASN A 62 -11.71 12.73 6.69
C ASN A 62 -12.52 13.59 5.71
N GLU A 63 -11.88 14.29 4.77
CA GLU A 63 -12.57 15.13 3.78
C GLU A 63 -13.56 14.34 2.91
N LYS A 64 -13.16 13.16 2.43
CA LYS A 64 -13.95 12.33 1.52
C LYS A 64 -15.17 11.71 2.19
N PHE A 65 -15.04 11.29 3.45
CA PHE A 65 -16.07 10.56 4.17
C PHE A 65 -16.80 11.37 5.24
N HIS A 66 -16.39 12.63 5.52
CA HIS A 66 -17.05 13.51 6.51
C HIS A 66 -18.57 13.63 6.30
N ARG A 67 -19.01 13.57 5.04
CA ARG A 67 -20.41 13.77 4.62
C ARG A 67 -21.18 12.47 4.38
N GLN A 68 -20.54 11.30 4.45
CA GLN A 68 -21.19 10.02 4.15
C GLN A 68 -21.76 9.37 5.41
N ALA A 69 -22.87 9.93 5.91
CA ALA A 69 -23.74 9.24 6.86
C ALA A 69 -24.57 8.19 6.10
N GLY A 70 -24.05 6.98 5.95
CA GLY A 70 -24.77 5.93 5.24
C GLY A 70 -23.89 4.73 4.91
N ASN A 71 -24.14 3.62 5.62
CA ASN A 71 -23.42 2.36 5.53
C ASN A 71 -23.70 1.65 4.19
N THR A 72 -23.09 2.11 3.11
CA THR A 72 -22.84 1.23 1.96
C THR A 72 -21.49 0.56 2.21
N ARG A 73 -21.52 -0.73 2.53
CA ARG A 73 -20.31 -1.57 2.62
C ARG A 73 -19.64 -1.60 1.25
N LYS A 74 -18.85 -0.57 0.93
CA LYS A 74 -17.99 -0.56 -0.25
C LYS A 74 -17.02 -1.72 -0.10
N ARG A 75 -16.87 -2.53 -1.14
CA ARG A 75 -15.82 -3.55 -1.20
C ARG A 75 -14.56 -2.88 -1.75
N ALA A 76 -13.44 -3.09 -1.08
CA ALA A 76 -12.12 -2.74 -1.55
C ALA A 76 -11.32 -4.04 -1.69
N GLN A 77 -10.76 -4.26 -2.87
CA GLN A 77 -9.98 -5.47 -3.14
C GLN A 77 -8.73 -5.10 -3.93
N VAL A 78 -7.57 -5.52 -3.43
CA VAL A 78 -6.34 -5.50 -4.22
C VAL A 78 -6.37 -6.67 -5.21
N VAL A 79 -6.20 -6.35 -6.49
CA VAL A 79 -6.25 -7.30 -7.61
C VAL A 79 -4.85 -7.76 -7.99
N SER A 80 -3.87 -6.87 -7.95
CA SER A 80 -2.48 -7.20 -8.25
C SER A 80 -1.53 -6.34 -7.43
N VAL A 81 -0.38 -6.90 -7.09
CA VAL A 81 0.71 -6.21 -6.38
C VAL A 81 2.03 -6.57 -7.05
N HIS A 82 2.77 -5.55 -7.43
CA HIS A 82 4.12 -5.64 -7.93
C HIS A 82 5.02 -4.97 -6.90
N VAL A 83 6.03 -5.71 -6.46
CA VAL A 83 7.05 -5.22 -5.54
C VAL A 83 8.36 -5.16 -6.31
N PHE A 84 9.13 -4.11 -6.07
CA PHE A 84 10.45 -3.91 -6.65
C PHE A 84 11.40 -3.46 -5.54
N MET A 85 12.51 -4.18 -5.34
CA MET A 85 13.56 -3.75 -4.44
C MET A 85 14.45 -2.74 -5.17
N VAL A 86 14.52 -1.52 -4.66
CA VAL A 86 15.41 -0.46 -5.17
C VAL A 86 16.84 -0.72 -4.67
N ASP A 87 16.95 -1.03 -3.38
CA ASP A 87 18.15 -1.45 -2.65
C ASP A 87 17.72 -2.37 -1.49
N GLU A 88 18.63 -2.76 -0.60
CA GLU A 88 18.34 -3.70 0.49
C GLU A 88 17.34 -3.13 1.52
N ASP A 89 17.28 -1.80 1.65
CA ASP A 89 16.49 -1.09 2.65
C ASP A 89 15.30 -0.34 2.05
N THR A 90 15.09 -0.43 0.73
CA THR A 90 14.04 0.30 0.02
C THR A 90 13.30 -0.60 -0.95
N ALA A 91 11.97 -0.62 -0.81
CA ALA A 91 11.07 -1.31 -1.73
C ALA A 91 10.01 -0.35 -2.27
N GLU A 92 9.69 -0.48 -3.56
CA GLU A 92 8.58 0.21 -4.19
C GLU A 92 7.48 -0.78 -4.55
N ILE A 93 6.23 -0.39 -4.30
CA ILE A 93 5.06 -1.22 -4.51
C ILE A 93 4.11 -0.49 -5.45
N ALA A 94 3.73 -1.16 -6.53
CA ALA A 94 2.62 -0.75 -7.39
C ALA A 94 1.48 -1.76 -7.24
N ALA A 95 0.29 -1.27 -6.89
CA ALA A 95 -0.89 -2.10 -6.71
C ALA A 95 -2.07 -1.59 -7.52
N ARG A 96 -2.85 -2.53 -8.03
CA ARG A 96 -4.18 -2.25 -8.58
C ARG A 96 -5.22 -2.64 -7.56
N MET A 97 -6.13 -1.72 -7.24
CA MET A 97 -7.29 -2.01 -6.40
C MET A 97 -8.60 -1.82 -7.16
N VAL A 98 -9.65 -2.49 -6.71
CA VAL A 98 -11.02 -2.27 -7.15
C VAL A 98 -11.83 -1.79 -5.95
N VAL A 99 -12.43 -0.60 -6.09
CA VAL A 99 -13.28 0.02 -5.07
C VAL A 99 -14.64 0.31 -5.69
N ALA A 100 -15.71 -0.25 -5.12
CA ALA A 100 -17.08 -0.08 -5.62
C ALA A 100 -17.21 -0.33 -7.14
N GLY A 101 -16.53 -1.37 -7.65
CA GLY A 101 -16.55 -1.76 -9.06
C GLY A 101 -15.65 -0.96 -9.99
N ARG A 102 -14.95 0.07 -9.50
CA ARG A 102 -13.99 0.88 -10.29
C ARG A 102 -12.57 0.47 -9.99
N SER A 103 -11.72 0.47 -11.02
CA SER A 103 -10.29 0.16 -10.90
C SER A 103 -9.49 1.42 -10.58
N HIS A 104 -8.59 1.32 -9.62
CA HIS A 104 -7.71 2.38 -9.16
C HIS A 104 -6.28 1.86 -9.00
N ALA A 105 -5.31 2.77 -9.06
CA ALA A 105 -3.91 2.47 -8.83
C ALA A 105 -3.47 3.06 -7.47
N ILE A 106 -2.58 2.34 -6.79
CA ILE A 106 -1.86 2.82 -5.61
C ILE A 106 -0.37 2.55 -5.82
N ALA A 107 0.47 3.52 -5.49
CA ALA A 107 1.91 3.37 -5.41
C ALA A 107 2.37 3.68 -3.98
N ALA A 108 3.31 2.89 -3.46
CA ALA A 108 3.88 3.09 -2.14
C ALA A 108 5.39 2.86 -2.16
N ARG A 109 6.13 3.66 -1.39
CA ARG A 109 7.53 3.42 -1.09
C ARG A 109 7.67 2.99 0.36
N LEU A 110 8.27 1.82 0.57
CA LEU A 110 8.65 1.32 1.87
C LEU A 110 10.14 1.52 2.08
N GLN A 111 10.51 1.97 3.28
CA GLN A 111 11.89 2.00 3.74
C GLN A 111 12.03 1.22 5.03
N HIS A 112 13.13 0.49 5.12
CA HIS A 112 13.53 -0.19 6.32
C HIS A 112 14.04 0.83 7.33
N VAL A 113 13.48 0.78 8.54
CA VAL A 113 13.84 1.65 9.65
C VAL A 113 14.42 0.77 10.74
N HIS A 114 15.66 1.05 11.11
CA HIS A 114 16.32 0.43 12.24
C HIS A 114 15.88 1.11 13.53
N ASP A 115 15.08 0.41 14.35
CA ASP A 115 14.80 0.84 15.72
C ASP A 115 16.04 0.58 16.61
N PRO A 116 16.40 1.52 17.51
CA PRO A 116 17.43 1.31 18.53
C PRO A 116 17.27 0.04 19.38
N ARG A 117 16.06 -0.55 19.43
CA ARG A 117 15.74 -1.82 20.11
C ARG A 117 15.90 -3.06 19.21
N GLU A 118 16.75 -2.99 18.19
CA GLU A 118 17.03 -4.05 17.19
C GLU A 118 15.78 -4.56 16.43
N ARG A 119 14.69 -3.78 16.45
CA ARG A 119 13.49 -4.10 15.66
C ARG A 119 13.60 -3.43 14.30
N SER A 120 13.97 -4.21 13.32
CA SER A 120 13.98 -3.78 11.93
C SER A 120 12.54 -3.78 11.40
N VAL A 121 12.01 -2.61 11.02
CA VAL A 121 10.60 -2.47 10.56
C VAL A 121 10.54 -1.75 9.23
N TRP A 122 9.64 -2.18 8.35
CA TRP A 122 9.34 -1.46 7.11
C TRP A 122 8.28 -0.39 7.36
N ARG A 123 8.57 0.85 6.95
CA ARG A 123 7.63 1.98 7.01
C ARG A 123 7.38 2.55 5.63
N CYS A 124 6.12 2.89 5.36
CA CYS A 124 5.71 3.60 4.16
C CYS A 124 6.09 5.07 4.29
N THR A 125 7.01 5.52 3.45
CA THR A 125 7.54 6.90 3.44
C THR A 125 6.98 7.75 2.31
N SER A 126 6.37 7.12 1.31
CA SER A 126 5.58 7.79 0.28
C SER A 126 4.38 6.93 -0.12
N LEU A 127 3.24 7.57 -0.36
CA LEU A 127 2.01 6.91 -0.78
C LEU A 127 1.28 7.80 -1.78
N ALA A 128 0.90 7.25 -2.92
CA ALA A 128 0.13 7.93 -3.95
C ALA A 128 -1.03 7.05 -4.44
N TRP A 129 -2.17 7.66 -4.74
CA TRP A 129 -3.36 6.96 -5.22
C TRP A 129 -4.11 7.80 -6.26
N ALA A 130 -4.81 7.11 -7.18
CA ALA A 130 -5.63 7.71 -8.23
C ALA A 130 -7.13 7.52 -7.99
#